data_AF-A0A2X1QTI4-F1
#
_entry.id   AF-A0A2X1QTI4-F1
#
_cell.length_a   1.000
_cell.length_b   1.000
_cell.length_c   1.000
_cell.angle_alpha   90.00
_cell.angle_beta   90.00
_cell.angle_gamma   90.00
#
_symmetry.space_group_name_H-M   'P 1'
#
loop_
_entity.id
_entity.type
_entity.pdbx_description
1 polymer ?
#
loop_
_entity_poly.entity_id
_entity_poly.type
_entity_poly.pdbx_seq_one_letter_code
_entity_poly.pdbx_strand_id
1 'polypeptide(L)'
;MVLTVVGKGGVTIGDNFHCGFGCVLITENHNHHGNAIPYDNTYVIKDTHIGDNVWLGINVIVLPGVSIGEGAIIKPAAWWLKI
;
A
#
# COMPACT_ATOMS: atom_id res chain seq x y z
N MET A 1 1.67 -5.90 -16.92
CA MET A 1 1.14 -5.06 -15.83
C MET A 1 1.92 -5.41 -14.59
N VAL A 2 2.45 -4.43 -13.85
CA VAL A 2 3.37 -4.67 -12.72
C VAL A 2 2.85 -3.90 -11.52
N LEU A 3 2.71 -4.61 -10.40
CA LEU A 3 2.56 -4.02 -9.08
C LEU A 3 3.96 -3.81 -8.50
N THR A 4 4.27 -2.59 -8.08
CA THR A 4 5.53 -2.32 -7.37
C THR A 4 5.29 -2.42 -5.87
N VAL A 5 6.12 -3.16 -5.15
CA VAL A 5 6.12 -3.19 -3.68
C VAL A 5 7.39 -2.52 -3.18
N VAL A 6 7.26 -1.58 -2.25
CA VAL A 6 8.37 -0.79 -1.70
C VAL A 6 8.32 -0.80 -0.17
N GLY A 7 9.44 -1.20 0.45
CA GLY A 7 9.62 -1.17 1.90
C GLY A 7 9.99 -2.53 2.49
N LYS A 8 10.06 -2.56 3.82
CA LYS A 8 10.51 -3.74 4.59
C LYS A 8 9.38 -4.54 5.24
N GLY A 9 8.14 -4.06 5.19
CA GLY A 9 6.96 -4.76 5.72
C GLY A 9 6.41 -5.77 4.73
N GLY A 10 5.73 -6.78 5.25
CA GLY A 10 5.12 -7.84 4.47
C GLY A 10 3.94 -7.37 3.62
N VAL A 11 3.69 -8.09 2.53
CA VAL A 11 2.47 -7.97 1.74
C VAL A 11 1.86 -9.35 1.57
N THR A 12 0.60 -9.48 1.95
CA THR A 12 -0.23 -10.66 1.63
C THR A 12 -1.25 -10.25 0.58
N ILE A 13 -1.32 -10.98 -0.53
CA ILE A 13 -2.29 -10.77 -1.60
C ILE A 13 -3.05 -12.07 -1.82
N GLY A 14 -4.38 -11.99 -1.78
CA GLY A 14 -5.30 -13.09 -2.06
C GLY A 14 -5.41 -13.45 -3.55
N ASP A 15 -6.27 -14.41 -3.83
CA ASP A 15 -6.49 -14.94 -5.17
C ASP A 15 -7.20 -13.94 -6.10
N ASN A 16 -7.00 -14.09 -7.41
CA ASN A 16 -7.65 -13.29 -8.46
C ASN A 16 -7.40 -11.76 -8.41
N PHE A 17 -6.34 -11.30 -7.72
CA PHE A 17 -5.96 -9.89 -7.67
C PHE A 17 -5.56 -9.30 -9.05
N HIS A 18 -5.93 -8.04 -9.33
CA HIS A 18 -5.62 -7.35 -10.59
C HIS A 18 -5.04 -5.93 -10.42
N CYS A 19 -3.85 -5.72 -11.00
CA CYS A 19 -2.99 -4.51 -11.14
C CYS A 19 -3.52 -3.18 -10.55
N GLY A 20 -3.72 -2.09 -11.31
CA GLY A 20 -3.46 -1.79 -12.73
C GLY A 20 -2.01 -1.35 -13.08
N PHE A 21 -1.81 -0.50 -14.11
CA PHE A 21 -0.49 0.13 -14.38
C PHE A 21 -0.16 1.20 -13.33
N GLY A 22 1.12 1.28 -12.92
CA GLY A 22 1.61 2.34 -12.02
C GLY A 22 1.21 2.16 -10.55
N CYS A 23 0.69 1.00 -10.16
CA CYS A 23 0.28 0.74 -8.78
C CYS A 23 1.47 0.48 -7.87
N VAL A 24 1.44 1.06 -6.66
CA VAL A 24 2.50 0.93 -5.66
C VAL A 24 1.89 0.54 -4.32
N LEU A 25 2.38 -0.54 -3.71
CA LEU A 25 2.19 -0.82 -2.29
C LEU A 25 3.42 -0.34 -1.53
N ILE A 26 3.21 0.52 -0.54
CA ILE A 26 4.27 1.01 0.35
C ILE A 26 4.08 0.32 1.70
N THR A 27 5.12 -0.31 2.25
CA THR A 27 5.07 -1.03 3.55
C THR A 27 6.00 -0.43 4.63
N GLU A 28 6.70 0.66 4.31
CA GLU A 28 7.43 1.46 5.30
C GLU A 28 7.26 2.97 5.08
N ASN A 29 7.36 3.74 6.15
CA ASN A 29 7.42 5.21 6.13
C ASN A 29 8.51 5.71 7.06
N HIS A 30 9.04 6.91 6.80
CA HIS A 30 9.93 7.58 7.75
C HIS A 30 9.19 7.92 9.06
N ASN A 31 9.90 7.79 10.19
CA ASN A 31 9.36 8.13 11.49
C ASN A 31 9.40 9.64 11.77
N HIS A 32 8.31 10.33 11.43
CA HIS A 32 8.11 11.76 11.74
C HIS A 32 7.73 12.02 13.21
N HIS A 33 7.61 10.97 14.04
CA HIS A 33 7.60 11.06 15.50
C HIS A 33 8.97 10.73 16.12
N GLY A 34 10.02 10.65 15.29
CA GLY A 34 11.40 10.43 15.71
C GLY A 34 12.06 11.68 16.31
N ASN A 35 13.36 11.58 16.59
CA ASN A 35 14.14 12.60 17.29
C ASN A 35 14.69 13.72 16.39
N ALA A 36 14.23 13.83 15.14
CA ALA A 36 14.66 14.85 14.18
C ALA A 36 13.52 15.27 13.24
N ILE A 37 13.65 16.46 12.64
CA ILE A 37 12.67 17.04 11.72
C ILE A 37 13.27 17.01 10.30
N PRO A 38 12.52 16.59 9.26
CA PRO A 38 11.13 16.10 9.29
C PRO A 38 10.98 14.67 9.83
N TYR A 39 12.07 13.92 9.95
CA TYR A 39 12.15 12.58 10.52
C TYR A 39 13.60 12.25 10.90
N ASP A 40 13.80 11.19 11.68
CA ASP A 40 15.13 10.64 11.97
C ASP A 40 15.46 9.40 11.11
N ASN A 41 16.53 8.67 11.45
CA ASN A 41 16.98 7.48 10.73
C ASN A 41 16.13 6.22 11.00
N THR A 42 15.00 6.34 11.73
CA THR A 42 14.09 5.22 12.03
C THR A 42 12.88 5.18 11.09
N TYR A 43 12.29 4.00 10.95
CA TYR A 43 11.20 3.72 10.02
C TYR A 43 10.02 3.08 10.74
N VAL A 44 8.81 3.46 10.37
CA VAL A 44 7.57 2.80 10.76
C VAL A 44 7.22 1.79 9.67
N ILE A 45 7.42 0.51 9.98
CA ILE A 45 7.12 -0.62 9.09
C ILE A 45 5.74 -1.16 9.43
N LYS A 46 4.92 -1.47 8.42
CA LYS A 46 3.59 -2.08 8.61
C LYS A 46 3.23 -2.99 7.44
N ASP A 47 2.64 -4.13 7.77
CA ASP A 47 2.23 -5.14 6.80
C ASP A 47 0.90 -4.78 6.14
N THR A 48 0.81 -4.98 4.82
CA THR A 48 -0.37 -4.64 4.01
C THR A 48 -1.07 -5.91 3.54
N HIS A 49 -2.40 -5.94 3.65
CA HIS A 49 -3.23 -7.12 3.36
C HIS A 49 -4.23 -6.80 2.25
N ILE A 50 -4.24 -7.60 1.20
CA ILE A 50 -5.16 -7.49 0.07
C ILE A 50 -5.96 -8.79 -0.02
N GLY A 51 -7.28 -8.72 0.12
CA GLY A 51 -8.17 -9.87 0.00
C GLY A 51 -8.34 -10.38 -1.42
N ASP A 52 -9.10 -11.46 -1.58
CA ASP A 52 -9.35 -12.08 -2.88
C ASP A 52 -10.19 -11.16 -3.79
N ASN A 53 -10.11 -11.38 -5.11
CA ASN A 53 -10.95 -10.72 -6.11
C ASN A 53 -10.83 -9.17 -6.15
N VAL A 54 -9.74 -8.60 -5.59
CA VAL A 54 -9.50 -7.15 -5.55
C VAL A 54 -8.95 -6.62 -6.88
N TRP A 55 -9.48 -5.48 -7.32
CA TRP A 55 -9.00 -4.74 -8.50
C TRP A 55 -8.57 -3.32 -8.12
N LEU A 56 -7.31 -2.94 -8.39
CA LEU A 56 -6.90 -1.54 -8.33
C LEU A 56 -6.90 -0.89 -9.72
N GLY A 57 -7.34 0.36 -9.78
CA GLY A 57 -7.24 1.21 -10.96
C GLY A 57 -5.79 1.54 -11.31
N ILE A 58 -5.58 2.29 -12.39
CA ILE A 58 -4.25 2.82 -12.71
C ILE A 58 -3.77 3.80 -11.62
N ASN A 59 -2.46 3.82 -11.36
CA ASN A 59 -1.79 4.74 -10.42
C ASN A 59 -2.34 4.74 -8.98
N VAL A 60 -2.86 3.61 -8.50
CA VAL A 60 -3.27 3.47 -7.09
C VAL A 60 -2.04 3.30 -6.19
N ILE A 61 -1.95 4.11 -5.14
CA ILE A 61 -0.92 4.00 -4.09
C ILE A 61 -1.58 3.54 -2.80
N VAL A 62 -1.12 2.42 -2.26
CA VAL A 62 -1.56 1.86 -0.96
C VAL A 62 -0.47 2.14 0.08
N LEU A 63 -0.87 2.65 1.23
CA LEU A 63 0.03 3.06 2.31
C LEU A 63 0.31 1.92 3.30
N PRO A 64 1.36 2.04 4.15
CA PRO A 64 1.72 0.99 5.10
C PRO A 64 0.61 0.67 6.09
N GLY A 65 0.25 -0.61 6.22
CA GLY A 65 -0.72 -1.08 7.19
C GLY A 65 -2.18 -1.01 6.74
N VAL A 66 -2.45 -0.83 5.45
CA VAL A 66 -3.80 -0.87 4.89
C VAL A 66 -4.25 -2.32 4.70
N SER A 67 -5.51 -2.60 5.04
CA SER A 67 -6.20 -3.84 4.69
C SER A 67 -7.30 -3.55 3.68
N ILE A 68 -7.24 -4.16 2.49
CA ILE A 68 -8.26 -4.06 1.45
C ILE A 68 -9.09 -5.34 1.47
N GLY A 69 -10.40 -5.22 1.73
CA GLY A 69 -11.33 -6.34 1.79
C GLY A 69 -11.58 -7.02 0.44
N GLU A 70 -12.07 -8.26 0.50
CA GLU A 70 -12.44 -9.07 -0.67
C GLU A 70 -13.36 -8.32 -1.64
N GLY A 71 -13.13 -8.48 -2.95
CA GLY A 71 -13.99 -7.93 -4.01
C GLY A 71 -13.94 -6.40 -4.17
N ALA A 72 -13.07 -5.71 -3.42
CA ALA A 72 -12.96 -4.26 -3.50
C ALA A 72 -12.41 -3.78 -4.86
N ILE A 73 -13.05 -2.75 -5.41
CA ILE A 73 -12.59 -2.07 -6.63
C ILE A 73 -12.14 -0.66 -6.26
N ILE A 74 -10.82 -0.42 -6.32
CA ILE A 74 -10.22 0.87 -5.99
C ILE A 74 -10.05 1.70 -7.26
N LYS A 75 -10.87 2.75 -7.42
CA LYS A 75 -10.88 3.55 -8.67
C LYS A 75 -9.62 4.44 -8.83
N PRO A 76 -9.19 4.72 -10.08
CA PRO A 76 -8.15 5.69 -10.37
C PRO A 76 -8.64 7.12 -10.05
N ALA A 77 -8.41 7.56 -8.81
CA ALA A 77 -8.65 8.92 -8.31
C ALA A 77 -8.12 9.10 -6.87
N ALA A 78 -8.04 8.02 -6.10
CA ALA A 78 -7.68 8.06 -4.69
C ALA A 78 -6.17 8.25 -4.45
N TRP A 79 -5.73 9.50 -4.50
CA TRP A 79 -4.69 9.91 -3.56
C TRP A 79 -5.28 9.74 -2.15
N TRP A 80 -4.60 8.99 -1.28
CA TRP A 80 -4.94 8.78 0.13
C TRP A 80 -6.20 7.95 0.41
N LEU A 81 -6.11 6.62 0.26
CA LEU A 81 -6.98 5.69 0.98
C LEU A 81 -6.42 5.42 2.38
N LYS A 82 -7.07 6.04 3.37
CA LYS A 82 -6.96 5.70 4.79
C LYS A 82 -8.33 5.24 5.25
N ILE A 83 -8.62 3.97 4.98
CA ILE A 83 -9.76 3.22 5.55
C ILE A 83 -9.43 2.82 6.99
#